data_AF-A0A379VWZ2-F1
#
_entry.id   AF-A0A379VWZ2-F1
#
_cell.length_a   1.000
_cell.length_b   1.000
_cell.length_c   1.000
_cell.angle_alpha   90.00
_cell.angle_beta   90.00
_cell.angle_gamma   90.00
#
_symmetry.space_group_name_H-M   'P 1'
#
loop_
_entity.id
_entity.type
_entity.pdbx_description
1 polymer ?
#
loop_
_entity_poly.entity_id
_entity_poly.type
_entity_poly.pdbx_seq_one_letter_code
_entity_poly.pdbx_strand_id
1 'polypeptide(L)'
;MLGRKLLNWFNSQGLQVEILGEFDDAALMKAFGATHDAIFVAPSLYSLDFYADESVIEIGRVENVMEEYHAIFAERMIQHPAVQRICNADYSALFKLQ
;
A
#
# COMPACT_ATOMS: atom_id res chain seq x y z
N MET A 1 10.05 4.98 -1.00
CA MET A 1 8.90 4.76 -1.91
C MET A 1 8.73 3.26 -2.15
N LEU A 2 7.49 2.76 -2.10
CA LEU A 2 7.16 1.33 -2.16
C LEU A 2 7.71 0.63 -3.41
N GLY A 3 7.61 1.26 -4.59
CA GLY A 3 8.12 0.71 -5.85
C GLY A 3 9.60 0.29 -5.78
N ARG A 4 10.45 1.09 -5.11
CA ARG A 4 11.87 0.71 -4.92
C ARG A 4 12.04 -0.49 -3.99
N LYS A 5 11.22 -0.60 -2.93
CA LYS A 5 11.24 -1.77 -2.04
C LYS A 5 10.85 -3.05 -2.82
N LEU A 6 9.86 -2.96 -3.71
CA LEU A 6 9.43 -4.06 -4.58
C LEU A 6 10.50 -4.47 -5.60
N LEU A 7 11.11 -3.52 -6.30
CA LEU A 7 12.20 -3.81 -7.25
C LEU A 7 13.37 -4.53 -6.56
N ASN A 8 13.74 -4.07 -5.36
CA ASN A 8 14.75 -4.76 -4.57
C ASN A 8 14.31 -6.16 -4.16
N TRP A 9 13.03 -6.34 -3.80
CA TRP A 9 12.47 -7.64 -3.46
C TRP A 9 12.50 -8.61 -4.64
N PHE A 10 12.02 -8.20 -5.82
CA PHE A 10 12.09 -9.03 -7.05
C PHE A 10 13.52 -9.48 -7.33
N ASN A 11 14.48 -8.56 -7.27
CA ASN A 11 15.91 -8.87 -7.44
C ASN A 11 16.42 -9.86 -6.39
N SER A 12 16.03 -9.71 -5.11
CA SER A 12 16.44 -10.61 -4.04
C SER A 12 15.92 -12.04 -4.20
N GLN A 13 14.76 -12.18 -4.84
CA GLN A 13 14.15 -13.48 -5.14
C GLN A 13 14.61 -14.06 -6.48
N GLY A 14 15.45 -13.33 -7.24
CA GLY A 14 15.86 -13.73 -8.60
C GLY A 14 14.72 -13.71 -9.62
N LEU A 15 13.65 -12.95 -9.36
CA LEU A 15 12.49 -12.86 -10.25
C LEU A 15 12.79 -11.90 -11.40
N GLN A 16 12.55 -12.37 -12.63
CA GLN A 16 12.51 -11.51 -13.81
C GLN A 16 11.06 -11.10 -14.06
N VAL A 17 10.78 -9.81 -13.86
CA VAL A 17 9.44 -9.22 -14.02
C VAL A 17 9.44 -8.24 -15.19
N GLU A 18 8.36 -8.24 -15.95
CA GLU A 18 8.08 -7.20 -16.95
C GLU A 18 7.20 -6.14 -16.30
N ILE A 19 7.70 -4.90 -16.22
CA ILE A 19 6.94 -3.78 -15.63
C ILE A 19 6.11 -3.12 -16.73
N LEU A 20 4.80 -3.37 -16.72
CA LEU A 20 3.85 -2.79 -17.67
C LEU A 20 3.54 -1.32 -17.38
N GLY A 21 3.69 -0.87 -16.12
CA GLY A 21 3.46 0.51 -15.72
C GLY A 21 3.79 0.78 -14.26
N GLU A 22 4.14 2.03 -13.98
CA GLU A 22 4.32 2.56 -12.62
C GLU A 22 3.23 3.61 -12.37
N PHE A 23 2.58 3.52 -11.21
CA PHE A 23 1.42 4.35 -10.88
C PHE A 23 1.59 4.95 -9.49
N ASP A 24 1.25 6.24 -9.37
CA ASP A 24 1.17 6.93 -8.08
C ASP A 24 -0.20 6.74 -7.40
N ASP A 25 -1.23 6.34 -8.16
CA ASP A 25 -2.59 6.14 -7.69
C ASP A 25 -3.01 4.66 -7.75
N ALA A 26 -3.47 4.13 -6.61
CA ALA A 26 -3.82 2.71 -6.49
C ALA A 26 -5.11 2.33 -7.24
N ALA A 27 -6.07 3.25 -7.39
CA ALA A 27 -7.30 3.00 -8.13
C ALA A 27 -7.03 2.91 -9.64
N LEU A 28 -6.14 3.76 -10.15
CA LEU A 28 -5.69 3.71 -11.53
C LEU A 28 -4.90 2.42 -11.82
N MET A 29 -3.98 2.03 -10.94
CA MET A 29 -3.25 0.76 -11.06
C MET A 29 -4.21 -0.45 -11.09
N LYS A 30 -5.22 -0.46 -10.21
CA LYS A 30 -6.26 -1.51 -10.19
C LYS A 30 -7.03 -1.56 -11.50
N ALA A 31 -7.54 -0.42 -11.98
CA ALA A 31 -8.31 -0.35 -13.23
C ALA A 31 -7.47 -0.81 -14.44
N PHE A 32 -6.19 -0.47 -14.46
CA PHE A 32 -5.25 -0.94 -15.48
C PHE A 32 -5.02 -2.45 -15.38
N GLY A 33 -4.76 -2.97 -14.17
CA GLY A 33 -4.53 -4.40 -13.93
C GLY A 33 -5.72 -5.27 -14.33
N ALA A 34 -6.93 -4.85 -13.97
CA ALA A 34 -8.17 -5.55 -14.30
C ALA A 34 -8.48 -5.64 -15.80
N THR A 35 -7.88 -4.77 -16.63
CA THR A 35 -8.12 -4.73 -18.09
C THR A 35 -7.05 -5.45 -18.91
N HIS A 36 -5.93 -5.85 -18.32
CA HIS A 36 -4.74 -6.34 -19.04
C HIS A 36 -4.23 -7.71 -18.59
N ASP A 37 -5.03 -8.52 -17.89
CA ASP A 37 -4.62 -9.81 -17.31
C ASP A 37 -3.26 -9.70 -16.56
N ALA A 38 -3.09 -8.59 -15.83
CA ALA A 38 -1.82 -8.22 -15.21
C ALA A 38 -1.84 -8.41 -13.69
N ILE A 39 -0.67 -8.68 -13.13
CA ILE A 39 -0.47 -8.74 -11.67
C ILE A 39 -0.16 -7.32 -11.18
N PHE A 40 -0.86 -6.89 -10.14
CA PHE A 40 -0.53 -5.67 -9.41
C PHE A 40 -0.36 -5.97 -7.93
N VAL A 41 0.32 -5.06 -7.24
CA VAL A 41 0.57 -5.13 -5.80
C VAL A 41 -0.48 -4.31 -5.05
N ALA A 42 -0.96 -4.85 -3.93
CA ALA A 42 -1.92 -4.18 -3.06
C ALA A 42 -1.48 -4.31 -1.59
N PRO A 43 -1.65 -3.26 -0.76
CA PRO A 43 -1.54 -3.41 0.69
C PRO A 43 -2.48 -4.50 1.21
N SER A 44 -2.01 -5.33 2.14
CA SER A 44 -2.81 -6.39 2.77
C SER A 44 -4.01 -5.87 3.57
N LEU A 45 -4.01 -4.58 3.92
CA LEU A 45 -5.13 -3.90 4.56
C LEU A 45 -6.34 -3.77 3.63
N TYR A 46 -6.12 -3.75 2.31
CA TYR A 46 -7.22 -3.72 1.37
C TYR A 46 -7.90 -5.08 1.37
N SER A 47 -9.10 -5.16 1.94
CA SER A 47 -9.91 -6.35 1.88
C SER A 47 -10.28 -6.67 0.43
N LEU A 48 -10.60 -7.94 0.15
CA LEU A 48 -11.26 -8.33 -1.10
C LEU A 48 -12.49 -7.46 -1.39
N ASP A 49 -13.19 -6.99 -0.34
CA ASP A 49 -14.34 -6.07 -0.46
C ASP A 49 -13.95 -4.66 -0.91
N PHE A 50 -12.72 -4.20 -0.68
CA PHE A 50 -12.22 -2.95 -1.27
C PHE A 50 -11.98 -3.12 -2.77
N TYR A 51 -11.64 -4.33 -3.18
CA TYR A 51 -11.49 -4.67 -4.58
C TYR A 51 -12.83 -4.99 -5.25
N ALA A 52 -13.86 -5.49 -4.55
CA ALA A 52 -15.30 -5.67 -4.90
C ALA A 52 -15.66 -6.13 -6.33
N ASP A 53 -14.67 -6.37 -7.16
CA ASP A 53 -14.73 -6.70 -8.55
C ASP A 53 -14.31 -8.17 -8.57
N GLU A 54 -15.27 -9.05 -8.84
CA GLU A 54 -15.11 -10.52 -8.80
C GLU A 54 -14.00 -11.01 -9.76
N SER A 55 -13.47 -10.11 -10.60
CA SER A 55 -12.37 -10.33 -11.53
C SER A 55 -10.98 -10.38 -10.88
N VAL A 56 -10.81 -9.91 -9.64
CA VAL A 56 -9.50 -9.87 -8.96
C VAL A 56 -9.41 -10.99 -7.93
N ILE A 57 -8.34 -11.79 -8.03
CA ILE A 57 -8.01 -12.83 -7.05
C ILE A 57 -6.66 -12.57 -6.39
N GLU A 58 -6.58 -12.85 -5.09
CA GLU A 58 -5.31 -12.83 -4.37
C GLU A 58 -4.46 -14.04 -4.77
N ILE A 59 -3.25 -13.82 -5.27
CA ILE A 59 -2.33 -14.90 -5.69
C ILE A 59 -1.18 -15.15 -4.69
N GLY A 60 -1.00 -14.27 -3.71
CA GLY A 60 0.02 -14.40 -2.68
C GLY A 60 0.28 -13.11 -1.91
N ARG A 61 0.95 -13.24 -0.76
CA ARG A 61 1.35 -12.12 0.12
C ARG A 61 2.85 -12.02 0.26
N VAL A 62 3.34 -10.79 0.43
CA VAL A 62 4.75 -10.49 0.65
C VAL A 62 4.93 -9.87 2.04
N GLU A 63 5.43 -10.65 2.99
CA GLU A 63 5.56 -10.24 4.41
C GLU A 63 6.72 -9.27 4.67
N ASN A 64 7.76 -9.28 3.83
CA ASN A 64 8.98 -8.51 4.03
C ASN A 64 9.03 -7.19 3.25
N VAL A 65 7.93 -6.81 2.59
CA VAL A 65 7.80 -5.52 1.91
C VAL A 65 6.67 -4.73 2.57
N MET A 66 7.05 -3.73 3.36
CA MET A 66 6.11 -2.93 4.15
C MET A 66 6.10 -1.47 3.68
N GLU A 67 4.90 -0.89 3.65
CA GLU A 67 4.68 0.54 3.52
C GLU A 67 4.59 1.19 4.90
N GLU A 68 5.10 2.42 5.02
CA GLU A 68 5.13 3.16 6.28
C GLU A 68 4.32 4.44 6.12
N TYR A 69 3.39 4.69 7.05
CA TYR A 69 2.58 5.89 7.09
C TYR A 69 3.04 6.78 8.23
N HIS A 70 3.28 8.05 7.93
CA HIS A 70 3.80 9.03 8.87
C HIS A 70 2.85 10.21 9.00
N ALA A 71 2.51 10.59 10.24
CA ALA A 71 1.81 11.84 10.52
C ALA A 71 2.83 12.95 10.78
N ILE A 72 2.93 13.92 9.85
CA ILE A 72 3.93 14.98 9.90
C ILE A 72 3.25 16.32 10.19
N PHE A 73 3.78 17.08 11.15
CA PHE A 73 3.31 18.41 11.50
C PHE A 73 4.49 19.34 11.79
N ALA A 74 4.26 20.65 11.67
CA ALA A 74 5.26 21.64 12.03
C ALA A 74 5.41 21.73 13.55
N GLU A 75 6.65 21.76 14.05
CA GLU A 75 6.97 21.78 15.50
C GLU A 75 6.19 22.85 16.28
N ARG A 76 6.08 24.07 15.74
CA ARG A 76 5.30 25.17 16.33
C ARG A 76 3.83 24.86 16.59
N MET A 77 3.27 23.85 15.92
CA MET A 77 1.86 23.46 16.02
C MET A 77 1.62 22.39 17.09
N ILE A 78 2.67 21.85 17.73
CA ILE A 78 2.52 20.76 18.71
C ILE A 78 1.71 21.14 19.95
N GLN A 79 1.63 22.44 20.25
CA GLN A 79 0.81 22.97 21.35
C GLN A 79 -0.67 23.10 20.98
N HIS A 80 -1.02 23.00 19.69
CA HIS A 80 -2.41 23.14 19.27
C HIS A 80 -3.20 21.89 19.69
N PRO A 81 -4.31 22.03 20.46
CA PRO A 81 -5.05 20.89 20.98
C PRO A 81 -5.51 19.89 19.92
N ALA A 82 -5.83 20.36 18.70
CA ALA A 82 -6.21 19.47 17.61
C ALA A 82 -5.05 18.60 17.11
N VAL A 83 -3.82 19.14 17.06
CA VAL A 83 -2.63 18.38 16.64
C VAL A 83 -2.29 17.33 17.69
N GLN A 84 -2.35 17.69 18.97
CA GLN A 84 -2.13 16.75 20.08
C GLN A 84 -3.12 15.58 20.04
N ARG A 85 -4.39 15.82 19.70
CA ARG A 85 -5.38 14.75 19.57
C ARG A 85 -5.05 13.78 18.44
N ILE A 86 -4.57 14.27 17.30
CA ILE A 86 -4.11 13.44 16.18
C ILE A 86 -2.89 12.62 16.62
N CYS A 87 -1.88 13.25 17.24
CA CYS A 87 -0.67 12.56 17.68
C CYS A 87 -0.93 11.48 18.74
N ASN A 88 -1.89 11.71 19.63
CA ASN A 88 -2.23 10.79 20.72
C ASN A 88 -3.35 9.80 20.34
N ALA A 89 -3.87 9.86 19.11
CA ALA A 89 -4.87 8.92 18.64
C ALA A 89 -4.25 7.52 18.48
N ASP A 90 -5.02 6.49 18.84
CA ASP A 90 -4.63 5.11 18.56
C ASP A 90 -5.00 4.75 17.12
N TYR A 91 -3.98 4.63 16.27
CA TYR A 91 -4.13 4.21 14.88
C TYR A 91 -3.99 2.70 14.69
N SER A 92 -3.75 1.93 15.76
CA SER A 92 -3.50 0.49 15.66
C SER A 92 -4.62 -0.25 14.94
N ALA A 93 -5.87 0.20 15.08
CA ALA A 93 -7.02 -0.36 14.37
C ALA A 93 -6.93 -0.24 12.84
N LEU A 94 -6.23 0.77 12.30
CA LEU A 94 -6.02 0.94 10.86
C LEU A 94 -5.00 -0.06 10.29
N PHE A 95 -4.21 -0.71 11.13
CA PHE A 95 -3.14 -1.63 10.71
C PHE A 95 -3.38 -3.07 11.15
N LYS A 96 -4.59 -3.39 11.62
CA LYS A 96 -4.95 -4.78 11.91
C LYS A 96 -5.13 -5.51 10.59
N LEU A 97 -4.29 -6.52 10.36
CA LEU A 97 -4.46 -7.48 9.28
C LEU A 97 -5.83 -8.19 9.48
N GLN A 98 -6.67 -8.17 8.44
CA GLN A 98 -7.87 -9.02 8.37
C GLN A 98 -7.49 -10.46 7.98
#